data_AF-A0A4R5A7U0-F1
#
_entry.id   AF-A0A4R5A7U0-F1
#
_cell.length_a   1.000
_cell.length_b   1.000
_cell.length_c   1.000
_cell.angle_alpha   90.00
_cell.angle_beta   90.00
_cell.angle_gamma   90.00
#
_symmetry.space_group_name_H-M   'P 1'
#
loop_
_entity.id
_entity.type
_entity.pdbx_description
1 polymer ?
#
loop_
_entity_poly.entity_id
_entity_poly.type
_entity_poly.pdbx_seq_one_letter_code
_entity_poly.pdbx_strand_id
1 'polypeptide(L)' 'MQLNLSDDEAEVLCDYLGRRLGDLSMEISHADNPTYRRILRSDRDVLRRLHDVLVTATAERPGPRRPAESRTSERPGSTA' A
#
# COMPACT_ATOMS: atom_id res chain seq x y z
N MET A 1 10.23 14.85 -10.56
CA MET A 1 10.55 14.71 -9.12
C MET A 1 10.64 13.24 -8.81
N GLN A 2 11.68 12.81 -8.10
CA GLN A 2 11.83 11.43 -7.63
C GLN A 2 11.58 11.43 -6.13
N LEU A 3 10.57 10.70 -5.68
CA LEU A 3 10.31 10.46 -4.26
C LEU A 3 11.07 9.20 -3.86
N ASN A 4 11.92 9.29 -2.85
CA ASN A 4 12.53 8.12 -2.24
C ASN A 4 11.74 7.83 -0.96
N LEU A 5 10.95 6.76 -0.99
CA LEU A 5 10.20 6.27 0.16
C LEU A 5 10.86 4.98 0.65
N SER A 6 10.88 4.78 1.96
CA SER A 6 11.15 3.47 2.54
C SER A 6 9.99 2.50 2.25
N ASP A 7 10.21 1.20 2.46
CA ASP A 7 9.14 0.20 2.28
C ASP A 7 7.98 0.45 3.25
N ASP A 8 8.28 0.77 4.51
CA ASP A 8 7.29 1.09 5.53
C ASP A 8 6.49 2.35 5.18
N GLU A 9 7.18 3.39 4.67
CA GLU A 9 6.53 4.63 4.23
C GLU A 9 5.63 4.39 3.01
N ALA A 10 6.07 3.55 2.06
CA ALA A 10 5.29 3.19 0.89
C ALA A 10 4.05 2.37 1.27
N GLU A 11 4.16 1.44 2.23
CA GLU A 11 3.04 0.65 2.73
C GLU A 11 1.99 1.53 3.43
N VAL A 12 2.43 2.39 4.37
CA VAL A 12 1.54 3.33 5.07
C VAL A 12 0.87 4.29 4.10
N LEU A 13 1.59 4.78 3.09
CA LEU A 13 1.03 5.67 2.08
C LEU A 13 0.01 4.96 1.19
N CYS A 14 0.29 3.72 0.80
CA CYS A 14 -0.64 2.88 0.02
C CYS A 14 -1.96 2.69 0.77
N ASP A 15 -1.87 2.29 2.05
CA ASP A 15 -3.02 2.12 2.94
C ASP A 15 -3.85 3.41 3.09
N TYR A 16 -3.18 4.54 3.30
CA TYR A 16 -3.83 5.84 3.43
C TYR A 16 -4.59 6.21 2.16
N LEU A 17 -3.95 6.04 0.99
CA LEU A 17 -4.57 6.34 -0.30
C LEU A 17 -5.77 5.46 -0.58
N GLY A 18 -5.69 4.16 -0.25
CA GLY A 18 -6.80 3.23 -0.38
C GLY A 18 -8.04 3.68 0.42
N ARG A 19 -7.84 4.08 1.69
CA ARG A 19 -8.92 4.59 2.55
C ARG A 19 -9.50 5.89 1.99
N ARG A 20 -8.65 6.85 1.61
CA ARG A 20 -9.11 8.14 1.08
C ARG A 20 -9.87 8.00 -0.24
N LEU A 21 -9.49 7.05 -1.09
CA LEU A 21 -10.23 6.74 -2.32
C LEU A 21 -11.63 6.16 -2.03
N GLY A 22 -11.76 5.38 -0.96
CA GLY A 22 -13.05 4.92 -0.45
C GLY A 22 -13.92 6.10 0.01
N ASP A 23 -13.36 6.98 0.85
CA ASP A 23 -14.06 8.17 1.35
C ASP A 23 -14.53 9.08 0.21
N LEU A 24 -13.66 9.36 -0.77
CA LEU A 24 -14.01 10.17 -1.93
C LEU A 24 -15.13 9.53 -2.76
N SER A 25 -15.17 8.21 -2.87
CA SER A 25 -16.24 7.51 -3.59
C SER A 25 -17.58 7.68 -2.88
N MET A 26 -17.59 7.61 -1.55
CA MET A 26 -18.77 7.90 -0.74
C MET A 26 -19.18 9.38 -0.86
N GLU A 27 -18.23 10.30 -0.76
CA GLU A 27 -18.45 11.74 -0.85
C GLU A 27 -19.03 12.16 -2.22
N ILE A 28 -18.51 11.60 -3.32
CA ILE A 28 -19.04 11.81 -4.68
C ILE A 28 -20.49 11.34 -4.79
N SER A 29 -20.84 10.25 -4.12
CA SER A 29 -22.18 9.66 -4.16
C SER A 29 -23.21 10.50 -3.41
N HIS A 30 -22.79 11.17 -2.33
CA HIS A 30 -23.64 12.07 -1.53
C HIS A 30 -23.60 13.54 -1.96
N ALA A 31 -22.70 13.92 -2.86
CA ALA A 31 -22.58 15.30 -3.29
C ALA A 31 -23.70 15.70 -4.28
N ASP A 32 -24.55 16.64 -3.86
CA ASP A 32 -25.64 17.17 -4.69
C ASP A 32 -25.21 18.28 -5.66
N ASN A 33 -24.01 18.84 -5.46
CA ASN A 33 -23.46 19.88 -6.33
C ASN A 33 -22.65 19.27 -7.48
N PRO A 34 -23.06 19.47 -8.76
CA PRO A 34 -22.38 18.87 -9.91
C PRO A 34 -20.96 19.38 -10.13
N THR A 35 -20.68 20.64 -9.78
CA THR A 35 -19.33 21.21 -9.84
C THR A 35 -18.44 20.59 -8.78
N TYR A 36 -18.94 20.46 -7.55
CA TYR A 36 -18.22 19.82 -6.45
C TYR A 36 -17.91 18.34 -6.77
N ARG A 37 -18.89 17.60 -7.29
CA ARG A 37 -18.67 16.24 -7.80
C ARG A 37 -17.57 16.14 -8.85
N ARG A 38 -17.43 17.14 -9.71
CA ARG A 38 -16.38 17.18 -10.73
C ARG A 38 -15.00 17.31 -10.10
N ILE A 39 -14.86 18.17 -9.09
CA ILE A 39 -13.62 18.35 -8.33
C ILE A 39 -13.25 17.04 -7.63
N LEU A 40 -14.18 16.45 -6.88
CA LEU A 40 -13.94 15.19 -6.18
C LEU A 40 -13.53 14.04 -7.11
N ARG A 41 -14.11 13.98 -8.32
CA ARG A 41 -13.71 12.99 -9.33
C ARG A 41 -12.29 13.22 -9.82
N SER A 42 -11.93 14.48 -10.11
CA SER A 42 -10.56 14.83 -10.50
C SER A 42 -9.56 14.44 -9.43
N ASP A 43 -9.86 14.74 -8.16
CA ASP A 43 -9.01 14.41 -7.02
C ASP A 43 -8.87 12.89 -6.86
N ARG A 44 -9.99 12.15 -6.93
CA ARG A 44 -9.99 10.68 -6.89
C ARG A 44 -9.14 10.11 -8.02
N ASP A 45 -9.25 10.64 -9.23
CA ASP A 45 -8.52 10.12 -10.38
C ASP A 45 -7.00 10.37 -10.25
N VAL A 46 -6.58 11.49 -9.64
CA VAL A 46 -5.17 11.77 -9.33
C VAL A 46 -4.66 10.81 -8.24
N LEU A 47 -5.39 10.66 -7.14
CA LEU A 47 -5.00 9.78 -6.04
C LEU A 47 -4.96 8.31 -6.47
N ARG A 48 -5.88 7.90 -7.36
CA ARG A 48 -5.90 6.55 -7.91
C ARG A 48 -4.64 6.26 -8.73
N ARG A 49 -4.23 7.20 -9.60
CA ARG A 49 -2.97 7.04 -10.35
C ARG A 49 -1.77 6.96 -9.43
N LEU A 50 -1.74 7.76 -8.36
CA LEU A 50 -0.66 7.71 -7.37
C LEU A 50 -0.61 6.34 -6.67
N HIS A 51 -1.76 5.83 -6.25
CA HIS A 51 -1.89 4.51 -5.63
C HIS A 51 -1.43 3.40 -6.59
N ASP A 52 -1.85 3.43 -7.86
CA ASP A 52 -1.45 2.43 -8.85
C ASP A 52 0.08 2.44 -9.10
N VAL A 53 0.70 3.61 -9.11
CA VAL A 53 2.17 3.76 -9.21
C VAL A 53 2.86 3.15 -7.99
N LEU A 54 2.36 3.42 -6.78
CA LEU A 54 2.92 2.87 -5.55
C LEU A 54 2.79 1.35 -5.49
N VAL A 55 1.62 0.80 -5.84
CA VAL A 55 1.40 -0.65 -5.90
C VAL A 55 2.32 -1.32 -6.91
N THR A 56 2.52 -0.71 -8.08
CA THR A 56 3.43 -1.25 -9.10
C THR A 56 4.87 -1.22 -8.60
N ALA A 57 5.30 -0.10 -7.98
CA ALA A 57 6.64 0.05 -7.45
C ALA A 57 6.96 -0.93 -6.30
N THR A 58 5.98 -1.25 -5.46
CA THR A 58 6.14 -2.26 -4.40
C THR A 58 6.07 -3.69 -4.94
N ALA A 59 5.29 -3.95 -5.99
CA ALA A 59 5.16 -5.27 -6.61
C ALA A 59 6.40 -5.67 -7.44
N GLU A 60 7.07 -4.72 -8.11
CA GLU A 60 8.32 -4.95 -8.86
C GLU A 60 9.53 -5.20 -7.94
N ARG A 61 9.38 -5.00 -6.64
CA ARG A 61 10.40 -5.32 -5.64
C ARG A 61 10.16 -6.75 -5.13
N PRO A 62 10.84 -7.79 -5.65
CA PRO A 62 10.82 -9.09 -5.00
C PRO A 62 11.45 -8.91 -3.62
N GLY A 63 10.62 -8.91 -2.58
CA GLY A 63 11.09 -8.82 -1.20
C GLY A 63 12.12 -9.92 -0.92
N PRO A 64 13.11 -9.67 -0.05
CA PRO A 64 14.02 -10.72 0.37
C PRO A 64 13.17 -11.82 1.00
N ARG A 65 13.20 -13.02 0.39
CA ARG A 65 12.61 -14.22 0.98
C ARG A 65 13.12 -14.28 2.42
N ARG A 66 12.22 -14.08 3.38
CA ARG A 66 12.47 -14.34 4.80
C ARG A 66 13.21 -15.69 4.86
N PRO A 67 14.45 -15.77 5.39
CA PRO A 67 15.07 -17.06 5.60
C PRO A 67 14.15 -17.81 6.54
N ALA A 68 13.58 -18.93 6.07
CA ALA A 68 12.85 -19.84 6.92
C ALA A 68 13.79 -20.21 8.06
N GLU A 69 13.47 -19.71 9.25
CA GLU A 69 14.29 -19.83 10.44
C GLU A 69 14.70 -21.29 10.63
N SER A 70 16.01 -21.45 10.74
CA SER A 70 16.72 -22.70 10.93
C SER A 70 16.02 -23.57 11.96
N ARG A 71 15.44 -24.70 11.53
CA ARG A 71 15.21 -25.83 12.42
C ARG A 71 16.57 -26.44 12.74
N THR A 72 17.31 -25.81 13.64
CA THR A 72 18.40 -26.43 14.39
C THR A 72 17.75 -27.46 15.31
N SER A 73 17.46 -28.63 14.73
CA SER A 73 17.15 -29.84 15.48
C SER A 73 18.46 -30.35 16.07
N GLU A 74 18.94 -29.71 17.14
CA GLU A 74 20.01 -30.26 17.96
C GLU A 74 19.47 -31.43 18.80
N ARG A 75 19.78 -32.65 18.35
CA ARG A 75 20.00 -33.84 19.19
C ARG A 75 21.05 -34.69 18.43
N PRO A 76 22.01 -35.36 19.10
CA PRO A 76 21.80 -36.08 20.36
C PRO A 76 22.94 -35.94 21.38
N GLY A 77 22.60 -36.01 22.66
CA GLY A 77 23.57 -36.17 23.74
C GLY A 77 22.87 -36.70 24.97
N SER A 78 22.77 -38.02 25.10
CA SER A 78 22.41 -38.66 26.35
C SER A 78 23.40 -39.78 26.60
N THR A 79 24.40 -39.43 27.40
CA THR A 79 25.35 -40.33 28.04
C THR A 79 24.96 -40.36 29.51
N ALA A 80 24.57 -41.52 30.03
CA ALA A 80 24.73 -41.99 31.41
C ALA A 80 24.06 -43.36 31.56
#